data_AF-A0A7I8V6S8-F1
#
_entry.id   AF-A0A7I8V6S8-F1
#
_cell.length_a   1.000
_cell.length_b   1.000
_cell.length_c   1.000
_cell.angle_alpha   90.00
_cell.angle_beta   90.00
_cell.angle_gamma   90.00
#
_symmetry.space_group_name_H-M   'P 1'
#
loop_
_entity.id
_entity.type
_entity.pdbx_description
1 polymer ?
#
loop_
_entity_poly.entity_id
_entity_poly.type
_entity_poly.pdbx_seq_one_letter_code
_entity_poly.pdbx_strand_id
1 'polypeptide(L)'
;MIARMHLNVLTLLILSYLQLILGDNLTKLKCSSLRKGQYRCDEPLIDPERQAADNCNEETRTSRVWCYPVENILCDGKVHNGSTRGFQMTVPCKWTNGKRFDTALLFSIFLGMLGVDRFYLGYSAIGTII
;
A
#
# COMPACT_ATOMS: atom_id res chain seq x y z
N MET A 1 -34.46 23.47 -46.04
CA MET A 1 -33.14 23.84 -45.47
C MET A 1 -33.17 24.05 -43.95
N ILE A 2 -34.21 24.65 -43.38
CA ILE A 2 -34.33 24.94 -41.93
C ILE A 2 -34.29 23.69 -41.01
N ALA A 3 -34.93 22.57 -41.38
CA ALA A 3 -34.92 21.33 -40.57
C ALA A 3 -33.54 20.64 -40.48
N ARG A 4 -32.71 20.74 -41.53
CA ARG A 4 -31.32 20.24 -41.49
C ARG A 4 -30.42 21.11 -40.61
N MET A 5 -30.76 22.39 -40.45
CA MET A 5 -30.03 23.32 -39.59
C MET A 5 -30.31 23.08 -38.10
N HIS A 6 -31.57 22.80 -37.73
CA HIS A 6 -31.94 22.44 -36.35
C HIS A 6 -31.33 21.11 -35.88
N LEU A 7 -31.24 20.11 -36.76
CA LEU A 7 -30.65 18.80 -36.42
C LEU A 7 -29.13 18.90 -36.14
N ASN A 8 -28.42 19.78 -36.86
CA ASN A 8 -26.99 20.04 -36.65
C ASN A 8 -26.73 20.81 -35.34
N VAL A 9 -27.62 21.73 -34.95
CA VAL A 9 -27.49 22.45 -33.67
C VAL A 9 -27.72 21.50 -32.49
N LEU A 10 -28.74 20.65 -32.57
CA LEU A 10 -29.04 19.69 -31.51
C LEU A 10 -27.89 18.67 -31.30
N THR A 11 -27.31 18.18 -32.40
CA THR A 11 -26.17 17.26 -32.34
C THR A 11 -24.90 17.91 -31.76
N LEU A 12 -24.62 19.18 -32.08
CA LEU A 12 -23.50 19.92 -31.47
C LEU A 12 -23.70 20.16 -29.96
N LEU A 13 -24.92 20.46 -29.52
CA LEU A 13 -25.22 20.60 -28.09
C LEU A 13 -25.04 19.27 -27.35
N ILE A 14 -25.51 18.15 -27.92
CA ILE A 14 -25.32 16.82 -27.35
C ILE A 14 -23.82 16.46 -27.26
N LEU A 15 -23.03 16.74 -28.30
CA LEU A 15 -21.59 16.50 -28.30
C LEU A 15 -20.85 17.34 -27.27
N SER A 16 -21.20 18.63 -27.12
CA SER A 16 -20.62 19.50 -26.09
C SER A 16 -20.93 19.02 -24.67
N TYR A 17 -22.17 18.56 -24.44
CA TYR A 17 -22.60 18.02 -23.16
C TYR A 17 -21.88 16.69 -22.86
N LEU A 18 -21.73 15.82 -23.86
CA LEU A 18 -21.02 14.56 -23.74
C LEU A 18 -19.52 14.77 -23.41
N GLN A 19 -18.88 15.76 -24.03
CA GLN A 19 -17.49 16.15 -23.72
C GLN A 19 -17.35 16.67 -22.28
N LEU A 20 -18.31 17.47 -21.80
CA LEU A 20 -18.33 17.94 -20.41
C LEU A 20 -18.45 16.77 -19.41
N ILE A 21 -19.40 15.85 -19.65
CA ILE A 21 -19.69 14.72 -18.74
C ILE A 21 -18.49 13.77 -18.62
N LEU A 22 -17.75 13.54 -19.71
CA LEU A 22 -16.59 12.63 -19.70
C LEU A 22 -15.38 13.24 -18.97
N GLY A 23 -15.15 14.55 -19.15
CA GLY A 23 -14.05 15.27 -18.50
C GLY A 23 -14.18 15.29 -16.97
N ASP A 24 -15.40 15.44 -16.46
CA ASP A 24 -15.67 15.58 -15.02
C ASP A 24 -15.48 14.27 -14.23
N ASN A 25 -15.67 13.13 -14.89
CA ASN A 25 -15.42 11.82 -14.26
C ASN A 25 -13.93 11.52 -14.13
N LEU A 26 -13.11 11.99 -15.08
CA LEU A 26 -11.67 11.74 -15.06
C LEU A 26 -10.95 12.59 -14.00
N THR A 27 -11.42 13.82 -13.76
CA THR A 27 -10.89 14.70 -12.71
C THR A 27 -11.28 14.25 -11.30
N LYS A 28 -12.39 13.50 -11.17
CA LYS A 28 -12.89 12.98 -9.88
C LYS A 28 -12.26 11.65 -9.44
N LEU A 29 -11.42 11.02 -10.27
CA LEU A 29 -10.79 9.74 -9.93
C LEU A 29 -9.90 9.86 -8.68
N LYS A 30 -10.17 9.05 -7.65
CA LYS A 30 -9.38 9.01 -6.40
C LYS A 30 -8.18 8.06 -6.54
N CYS A 31 -6.99 8.50 -6.12
CA CYS A 31 -5.80 7.64 -6.21
C CYS A 31 -5.94 6.36 -5.35
N SER A 32 -6.70 6.41 -4.26
CA SER A 32 -7.01 5.25 -3.41
C SER A 32 -7.82 4.14 -4.12
N SER A 33 -8.45 4.45 -5.26
CA SER A 33 -9.29 3.52 -6.03
C SER A 33 -8.58 2.89 -7.24
N LEU A 34 -7.28 3.16 -7.39
CA LEU A 34 -6.46 2.60 -8.47
C LEU A 34 -6.36 1.07 -8.37
N ARG A 35 -6.26 0.41 -9.53
CA ARG A 35 -6.09 -1.06 -9.58
C ARG A 35 -4.66 -1.45 -9.24
N LYS A 36 -4.48 -2.67 -8.72
CA LYS A 36 -3.14 -3.27 -8.55
C LYS A 36 -2.42 -3.25 -9.91
N GLY A 37 -1.17 -2.75 -9.92
CA GLY A 37 -0.39 -2.53 -11.14
C GLY A 37 -0.41 -1.09 -11.66
N GLN A 38 -1.33 -0.24 -11.20
CA GLN A 38 -1.35 1.21 -11.50
C GLN A 38 -0.69 2.06 -10.42
N TYR A 39 -0.10 1.42 -9.41
CA TYR A 39 0.68 2.05 -8.36
C TYR A 39 1.71 1.06 -7.81
N ARG A 40 2.75 1.61 -7.19
CA ARG A 40 3.77 0.88 -6.42
C ARG A 40 3.71 1.34 -4.97
N CYS A 41 3.77 0.43 -4.00
CA CYS A 41 3.86 0.80 -2.59
C CYS A 41 5.27 0.58 -2.06
N ASP A 42 5.65 1.38 -1.07
CA ASP A 42 6.86 1.17 -0.29
C ASP A 42 6.72 -0.07 0.59
N GLU A 43 7.86 -0.65 0.93
CA GLU A 43 7.95 -1.68 1.96
C GLU A 43 7.78 -1.03 3.35
N PRO A 44 7.23 -1.75 4.34
CA PRO A 44 7.13 -1.24 5.69
C PRO A 44 8.52 -0.94 6.25
N LEU A 45 8.64 0.16 6.97
CA LEU A 45 9.89 0.55 7.62
C LEU A 45 10.31 -0.52 8.63
N ILE A 46 11.61 -0.80 8.72
CA ILE A 46 12.16 -1.77 9.66
C ILE A 46 12.77 -1.03 10.84
N ASP A 47 12.33 -1.38 12.05
CA ASP A 47 12.91 -0.90 13.29
C ASP A 47 14.36 -1.44 13.42
N PRO A 48 15.39 -0.58 13.57
CA PRO A 48 16.79 -1.02 13.62
C PRO A 48 17.14 -1.81 14.88
N GLU A 49 16.41 -1.62 15.98
CA GLU A 49 16.67 -2.29 17.26
C GLU A 49 16.05 -3.70 17.27
N ARG A 50 14.87 -3.83 16.66
CA ARG A 50 14.09 -5.08 16.64
C ARG A 50 14.29 -5.90 15.38
N GLN A 51 14.72 -5.29 14.27
CA GLN A 51 14.75 -5.88 12.93
C GLN A 51 13.38 -6.41 12.47
N ALA A 52 12.30 -5.73 12.91
CA ALA A 52 10.91 -6.06 12.60
C ALA A 52 10.21 -4.87 11.94
N ALA A 53 9.08 -5.12 11.26
CA ALA A 53 8.28 -4.07 10.67
C ALA A 53 7.75 -3.11 11.75
N ASP A 54 8.06 -1.83 11.58
CA ASP A 54 7.62 -0.77 12.47
C ASP A 54 6.10 -0.55 12.35
N ASN A 55 5.48 -0.23 13.48
CA ASN A 55 4.04 0.02 13.60
C ASN A 55 3.14 -1.08 12.98
N CYS A 56 3.58 -2.34 13.01
CA CYS A 56 2.76 -3.48 12.60
C CYS A 56 1.67 -3.78 13.64
N ASN A 57 0.41 -3.77 13.23
CA ASN A 57 -0.72 -4.06 14.12
C ASN A 57 -0.82 -5.57 14.41
N GLU A 58 -0.98 -5.94 15.68
CA GLU A 58 -1.02 -7.35 16.15
C GLU A 58 -2.23 -8.13 15.59
N GLU A 59 -3.42 -7.56 15.70
CA GLU A 59 -4.68 -8.22 15.36
C GLU A 59 -4.84 -8.36 13.84
N THR A 60 -4.60 -7.26 13.11
CA THR A 60 -4.80 -7.22 11.66
C THR A 60 -3.59 -7.72 10.87
N ARG A 61 -2.40 -7.78 11.49
CA ARG A 61 -1.12 -8.08 10.82
C ARG A 61 -0.87 -7.19 9.61
N THR A 62 -1.19 -5.91 9.75
CA THR A 62 -0.99 -4.90 8.70
C THR A 62 -0.24 -3.68 9.21
N SER A 63 0.48 -3.03 8.29
CA SER A 63 1.17 -1.76 8.51
C SER A 63 0.82 -0.77 7.40
N ARG A 64 0.88 0.52 7.70
CA ARG A 64 0.56 1.59 6.73
C ARG A 64 1.81 2.02 5.99
N VAL A 65 1.73 2.00 4.66
CA VAL A 65 2.82 2.42 3.77
C VAL A 65 2.32 3.44 2.75
N TRP A 66 3.26 4.19 2.18
CA TRP A 66 2.98 5.11 1.10
C TRP A 66 2.97 4.38 -0.24
N CYS A 67 2.02 4.75 -1.11
CA CYS A 67 1.92 4.25 -2.48
C CYS A 67 2.02 5.39 -3.48
N TYR A 68 2.67 5.09 -4.61
CA TYR A 68 3.03 5.99 -5.69
C TYR A 68 2.29 5.53 -6.95
N PRO A 69 1.37 6.35 -7.48
CA PRO A 69 0.74 6.08 -8.77
C PRO A 69 1.80 6.04 -9.87
N VAL A 70 1.58 5.20 -10.89
CA VAL A 70 2.48 5.10 -12.06
C VAL A 70 2.58 6.44 -12.80
N GLU A 71 3.61 6.57 -13.64
CA GLU A 71 3.74 7.75 -14.50
C GLU A 71 2.53 7.95 -15.41
N ASN A 72 2.21 9.21 -15.71
CA ASN A 72 1.15 9.62 -16.63
C ASN A 72 -0.28 9.20 -16.22
N ILE A 73 -0.52 8.92 -14.93
CA ILE A 73 -1.87 8.68 -14.41
C ILE A 73 -2.45 9.95 -13.76
N LEU A 74 -3.69 10.29 -14.13
CA LEU A 74 -4.44 11.40 -13.53
C LEU A 74 -5.30 10.86 -12.38
N CYS A 75 -5.00 11.27 -11.16
CA CYS A 75 -5.85 10.99 -10.00
C CYS A 75 -5.74 12.12 -8.98
N ASP A 76 -6.77 12.31 -8.16
CA ASP A 76 -6.90 13.45 -7.23
C ASP A 76 -6.63 14.82 -7.89
N GLY A 77 -7.00 14.95 -9.17
CA GLY A 77 -6.86 16.16 -9.97
C GLY A 77 -5.43 16.50 -10.41
N LYS A 78 -4.46 15.59 -10.25
CA LYS A 78 -3.05 15.81 -10.62
C LYS A 78 -2.50 14.63 -11.43
N VAL A 79 -1.63 14.93 -12.40
CA VAL A 79 -0.88 13.91 -13.13
C VAL A 79 0.34 13.51 -12.32
N HIS A 80 0.52 12.22 -12.08
CA HIS A 80 1.64 11.68 -11.33
C HIS A 80 2.79 11.23 -12.25
N ASN A 81 4.03 11.38 -11.76
CA ASN A 81 5.26 11.04 -12.51
C ASN A 81 5.92 9.75 -11.99
N GLY A 82 5.21 8.89 -11.26
CA GLY A 82 5.79 7.66 -10.68
C GLY A 82 6.52 7.83 -9.35
N SER A 83 6.96 9.04 -8.98
CA SER A 83 7.73 9.31 -7.74
C SER A 83 6.99 10.14 -6.69
N THR A 84 5.79 10.64 -7.00
CA THR A 84 5.00 11.45 -6.08
C THR A 84 4.10 10.55 -5.22
N ARG A 85 4.11 10.79 -3.89
CA ARG A 85 3.22 10.08 -2.97
C ARG A 85 1.76 10.36 -3.36
N GLY A 86 0.99 9.30 -3.58
CA GLY A 86 -0.43 9.40 -3.92
C GLY A 86 -1.32 9.21 -2.70
N PHE A 87 -1.21 8.05 -2.04
CA PHE A 87 -2.09 7.67 -0.95
C PHE A 87 -1.40 6.70 0.01
N GLN A 88 -1.98 6.49 1.20
CA GLN A 88 -1.56 5.44 2.13
C GLN A 88 -2.41 4.19 1.93
N MET A 89 -1.78 3.02 2.00
CA MET A 89 -2.46 1.74 1.98
C MET A 89 -1.93 0.83 3.07
N THR A 90 -2.78 -0.09 3.53
CA THR A 90 -2.38 -1.13 4.48
C THR A 90 -1.82 -2.32 3.73
N VAL A 91 -0.58 -2.70 4.06
CA VAL A 91 0.10 -3.88 3.52
C VAL A 91 0.29 -4.91 4.63
N PRO A 92 0.31 -6.22 4.28
CA PRO A 92 0.55 -7.25 5.26
C PRO A 92 1.96 -7.14 5.85
N CYS A 93 2.08 -7.35 7.17
CA CYS A 93 3.33 -7.39 7.90
C CYS A 93 3.38 -8.60 8.85
N LYS A 94 4.60 -9.01 9.21
CA LYS A 94 4.79 -10.03 10.25
C LYS A 94 4.90 -9.33 11.59
N TRP A 95 3.86 -9.48 12.41
CA TRP A 95 3.88 -8.98 13.77
C TRP A 95 4.88 -9.78 14.62
N THR A 96 5.60 -9.08 15.50
CA THR A 96 6.55 -9.67 16.44
C THR A 96 6.26 -9.15 17.85
N ASN A 97 6.56 -9.94 18.87
CA ASN A 97 6.35 -9.63 20.31
C ASN A 97 7.25 -8.47 20.83
N GLY A 98 7.76 -7.60 19.97
CA GLY A 98 8.68 -6.52 20.32
C GLY A 98 10.07 -6.97 20.79
N LYS A 99 10.40 -8.25 20.64
CA LYS A 99 11.70 -8.85 21.00
C LYS A 99 12.75 -8.54 19.94
N ARG A 100 14.01 -8.48 20.34
CA ARG A 100 15.12 -8.16 19.44
C ARG A 100 15.69 -9.43 18.81
N PHE A 101 15.76 -9.48 17.49
CA PHE A 101 16.27 -10.65 16.78
C PHE A 101 17.78 -10.89 17.00
N ASP A 102 18.56 -9.84 17.30
CA ASP A 102 19.98 -9.97 17.61
C ASP A 102 20.23 -10.77 18.90
N THR A 103 19.41 -10.54 19.92
CA THR A 103 19.49 -11.21 21.22
C THR A 103 19.06 -12.67 21.08
N ALA A 104 18.01 -12.91 20.30
CA ALA A 104 17.54 -14.24 19.91
C ALA A 104 18.67 -15.03 19.22
N LEU A 105 19.33 -14.41 18.22
CA LEU A 105 20.49 -14.99 17.52
C LEU A 105 21.63 -15.32 18.49
N LEU A 106 21.96 -14.40 19.41
CA LEU A 106 23.02 -14.61 20.39
C LEU A 106 22.70 -15.80 21.30
N PHE A 107 21.45 -15.90 21.77
CA PHE A 107 20.99 -17.05 22.55
C PHE A 107 21.00 -18.34 21.73
N SER A 108 20.77 -18.28 20.43
CA SER A 108 20.89 -19.44 19.54
C SER A 108 22.33 -19.94 19.45
N ILE A 109 23.31 -19.02 19.38
CA ILE A 109 24.74 -19.36 19.28
C ILE A 109 25.26 -19.93 20.61
N PHE A 110 25.00 -19.27 21.74
CA PHE A 110 25.61 -19.65 23.03
C PHE A 110 24.78 -20.65 23.83
N LEU A 111 23.45 -20.59 23.71
CA LEU A 111 22.50 -21.37 24.53
C LEU A 111 21.53 -22.16 23.65
N GLY A 112 21.89 -22.43 22.39
CA GLY A 112 21.04 -23.10 21.42
C GLY A 112 20.67 -24.53 21.81
N MET A 113 21.60 -25.28 22.42
CA MET A 113 21.35 -26.64 22.93
C MET A 113 20.27 -26.64 24.02
N LEU A 114 20.17 -25.57 24.81
CA LEU A 114 19.13 -25.40 25.82
C LEU A 114 17.83 -24.81 25.24
N GLY A 115 17.81 -24.40 23.97
CA GLY A 115 16.62 -23.83 23.32
C GLY A 115 16.22 -22.44 23.81
N VAL A 116 17.11 -21.71 24.49
CA VAL A 116 16.81 -20.41 25.14
C VAL A 116 16.32 -19.35 24.16
N ASP A 117 16.83 -19.37 22.92
CA ASP A 117 16.37 -18.53 21.80
C ASP A 117 14.85 -18.63 21.55
N ARG A 118 14.31 -19.86 21.56
CA ARG A 118 12.87 -20.11 21.33
C ARG A 118 12.02 -19.66 22.51
N PHE A 119 12.49 -19.84 23.74
CA PHE A 119 11.82 -19.29 24.93
C PHE A 119 11.80 -17.76 24.92
N TYR A 120 12.90 -17.12 24.50
CA TYR A 120 12.99 -15.66 24.41
C TYR A 120 11.95 -15.07 23.43
N LEU A 121 11.71 -15.75 22.31
CA LEU A 121 10.70 -15.36 21.32
C LEU A 121 9.25 -15.72 21.71
N GLY A 122 9.05 -16.50 22.78
CA GLY A 122 7.73 -16.96 23.25
C GLY A 122 7.27 -18.29 22.65
N TYR A 123 8.14 -19.01 21.96
CA TYR A 123 7.85 -20.34 21.40
C TYR A 123 8.15 -21.46 22.41
N SER A 124 7.50 -21.42 23.58
CA SER A 124 7.78 -22.37 24.67
C SER A 124 7.46 -23.82 24.35
N ALA A 125 6.55 -24.08 23.40
CA ALA A 125 6.15 -25.44 23.03
C ALA A 125 7.20 -26.22 22.22
N ILE A 126 8.11 -25.53 21.54
CA ILE A 126 9.16 -26.12 20.68
C ILE A 126 10.57 -25.88 21.25
N GLY A 127 10.64 -25.42 22.50
CA GLY A 127 11.84 -24.83 23.10
C GLY A 127 12.72 -25.78 23.91
N THR A 128 12.50 -27.10 23.91
CA THR A 128 13.27 -27.96 24.84
C THR A 128 13.66 -29.33 24.26
N ILE A 129 14.96 -29.61 24.36
CA ILE A 129 15.72 -30.88 24.21
C ILE A 129 16.06 -31.35 22.79
N ILE A 130 17.32 -31.07 22.39
CA ILE A 130 18.32 -32.09 21.97
C ILE A 130 19.27 -32.29 23.15
#